data_AF-A0A822E4Q2-F1
#
_entry.id   AF-A0A822E4Q2-F1
#
_cell.length_a   1.000
_cell.length_b   1.000
_cell.length_c   1.000
_cell.angle_alpha   90.00
_cell.angle_beta   90.00
_cell.angle_gamma   90.00
#
_symmetry.space_group_name_H-M   'P 1'
#
loop_
_entity.id
_entity.type
_entity.pdbx_description
1 polymer ?
#
loop_
_entity_poly.entity_id
_entity_poly.type
_entity_poly.pdbx_seq_one_letter_code
_entity_poly.pdbx_strand_id
1 'polypeptide(L)'
;IRDIVSIGDGGRCIKELREILKIKDGRVYIVNEHQRLTDIIERNSLFSIGNFIPYNFSKLTDIPIPSESIDLVVCYMGLHHLPQDQLDIFLKMIYRILRPNGLFLFREHHAYEQLKPLLDVAHMVFNVVTGVDYESERNEIRAFRTIEQWRSCVRQIGFQDTFIYDEQEDDPTDDIMIVVRKPEIQYINTNDINEILENKTYTKVSAYLESNYFRPLEWLVVRIIMEFGQYLNHTPFYYFPYMKYLSIYWSLSFTETNFAIKKYGLIQALFVAPAFLMNISVGIFLSMAFIQLSFISFLIRLIPATRFGPEYEQLIIEKLDEINEDFNFKESIDERIDDIQILMKNRLYAIRVPRHQVFNSILKKIALHPTKFNLLSISEQKEQIQIELAVNNNDNERLLWLKQRSNMDIIFEFTNPLNQSQTHIILRVKLRHLLTFIRECTQFETDNSLTIIQIYDHFY
;
A
#
# COMPACT_ATOMS: atom_id res chain seq x y z
N ILE A 1 1.75 36.07 -4.28
CA ILE A 1 0.29 35.90 -4.19
C ILE A 1 -0.25 36.96 -3.25
N ARG A 2 -1.28 37.72 -3.64
CA ARG A 2 -1.95 38.74 -2.83
C ARG A 2 -3.46 38.52 -2.82
N ASP A 3 -4.10 38.45 -3.98
CA ASP A 3 -5.55 38.29 -4.12
C ASP A 3 -5.95 36.80 -4.27
N ILE A 4 -6.95 36.34 -3.51
CA ILE A 4 -7.41 34.94 -3.48
C ILE A 4 -8.90 34.83 -3.81
N VAL A 5 -9.28 33.78 -4.53
CA VAL A 5 -10.68 33.36 -4.71
C VAL A 5 -10.83 31.92 -4.21
N SER A 6 -11.83 31.66 -3.36
CA SER A 6 -12.30 30.32 -3.00
C SER A 6 -13.58 30.03 -3.77
N ILE A 7 -13.67 28.88 -4.44
CA ILE A 7 -14.86 28.48 -5.20
C ILE A 7 -15.40 27.15 -4.70
N GLY A 8 -16.71 27.11 -4.42
CA GLY A 8 -17.44 25.90 -4.03
C GLY A 8 -17.45 25.61 -2.52
N ASP A 9 -16.82 26.47 -1.70
CA ASP A 9 -16.78 26.32 -0.25
C ASP A 9 -17.09 27.63 0.50
N GLY A 10 -17.17 27.55 1.83
CA GLY A 10 -17.32 28.71 2.72
C GLY A 10 -16.02 29.49 2.98
N GLY A 11 -14.96 29.22 2.22
CA GLY A 11 -13.59 29.71 2.41
C GLY A 11 -12.82 28.96 3.50
N ARG A 12 -12.96 27.64 3.58
CA ARG A 12 -12.46 26.78 4.66
C ARG A 12 -10.97 27.01 4.95
N CYS A 13 -10.14 27.05 3.90
CA CYS A 13 -8.67 27.11 4.03
C CYS A 13 -8.09 28.53 3.93
N ILE A 14 -8.90 29.57 3.76
CA ILE A 14 -8.41 30.91 3.41
C ILE A 14 -7.55 31.53 4.51
N LYS A 15 -7.89 31.33 5.79
CA LYS A 15 -7.11 31.88 6.90
C LYS A 15 -5.70 31.29 6.93
N GLU A 16 -5.61 29.96 6.87
CA GLU A 16 -4.35 29.22 6.86
C GLU A 16 -3.52 29.60 5.63
N LEU A 17 -4.14 29.67 4.45
CA LEU A 17 -3.46 30.10 3.22
C LEU A 17 -2.89 31.52 3.35
N ARG A 18 -3.64 32.46 3.95
CA ARG A 18 -3.12 33.82 4.17
C ARG A 18 -1.94 33.85 5.12
N GLU A 19 -1.97 33.04 6.18
CA GLU A 19 -0.88 32.94 7.14
C GLU A 19 0.38 32.35 6.49
N ILE A 20 0.25 31.19 5.85
CA ILE A 20 1.35 30.47 5.19
C ILE A 20 1.97 31.32 4.09
N LEU A 21 1.13 31.94 3.24
CA LEU A 21 1.58 32.77 2.12
C LEU A 21 1.93 34.22 2.53
N LYS A 22 1.80 34.54 3.82
CA LYS A 22 2.09 35.87 4.40
C LYS A 22 1.31 37.01 3.72
N ILE A 23 0.04 36.76 3.39
CA ILE A 23 -0.85 37.70 2.71
C ILE A 23 -1.49 38.65 3.73
N LYS A 24 -0.98 39.89 3.77
CA LYS A 24 -1.43 40.92 4.70
C LYS A 24 -2.69 41.64 4.23
N ASP A 25 -2.66 42.27 3.05
CA ASP A 25 -3.70 43.23 2.60
C ASP A 25 -4.32 42.88 1.24
N GLY A 26 -4.49 41.59 0.96
CA GLY A 26 -5.06 41.09 -0.29
C GLY A 26 -6.59 40.98 -0.29
N ARG A 27 -7.22 41.08 -1.47
CA ARG A 27 -8.66 40.85 -1.59
C ARG A 27 -8.95 39.35 -1.55
N VAL A 28 -10.02 38.98 -0.87
CA VAL A 28 -10.53 37.60 -0.82
C VAL A 28 -11.95 37.61 -1.37
N TYR A 29 -12.24 36.70 -2.29
CA TYR A 29 -13.59 36.43 -2.76
C TYR A 29 -14.00 35.00 -2.44
N ILE A 30 -15.22 34.81 -1.97
CA ILE A 30 -15.82 33.50 -1.69
C ILE A 30 -16.97 33.32 -2.68
N VAL A 31 -16.82 32.39 -3.62
CA VAL A 31 -17.78 32.12 -4.69
C VAL A 31 -18.52 30.82 -4.36
N ASN A 32 -19.78 30.92 -3.97
CA ASN A 32 -20.59 29.76 -3.61
C ASN A 32 -22.08 30.06 -3.83
N GLU A 33 -22.97 29.06 -3.79
CA GLU A 33 -24.41 29.27 -4.02
C GLU A 33 -25.05 30.12 -2.93
N HIS A 34 -24.79 29.75 -1.67
CA HIS A 34 -25.42 30.35 -0.49
C HIS A 34 -24.43 30.39 0.69
N GLN A 35 -24.60 31.36 1.59
CA GLN A 35 -23.93 31.36 2.88
C GLN A 35 -24.70 30.48 3.86
N ARG A 36 -24.04 29.52 4.49
CA ARG A 36 -24.62 28.62 5.49
C ARG A 36 -24.03 28.89 6.87
N LEU A 37 -24.77 28.52 7.92
CA LEU A 37 -24.27 28.61 9.30
C LEU A 37 -23.05 27.71 9.54
N THR A 38 -22.99 26.57 8.84
CA THR A 38 -21.86 25.65 8.86
C THR A 38 -20.57 26.30 8.37
N ASP A 39 -20.64 27.28 7.47
CA ASP A 39 -19.47 27.99 6.94
C ASP A 39 -18.67 28.70 8.05
N ILE A 40 -19.33 29.12 9.14
CA ILE A 40 -18.68 29.73 10.31
C ILE A 40 -17.75 28.74 10.98
N ILE A 41 -18.19 27.49 11.10
CA ILE A 41 -17.45 26.38 11.69
C ILE A 41 -16.31 25.98 10.74
N GLU A 42 -16.61 25.79 9.46
CA GLU A 42 -15.63 25.34 8.48
C GLU A 42 -14.45 26.29 8.31
N ARG A 43 -14.69 27.60 8.28
CA ARG A 43 -13.62 28.61 8.16
C ARG A 43 -13.01 29.03 9.51
N ASN A 44 -13.47 28.41 10.60
CA ASN A 44 -13.10 28.74 11.98
C ASN A 44 -13.15 30.27 12.24
N SER A 45 -14.25 30.93 11.84
CA SER A 45 -14.40 32.39 11.92
C SER A 45 -15.85 32.84 12.05
N LEU A 46 -16.13 33.57 13.12
CA LEU A 46 -17.41 34.27 13.33
C LEU A 46 -17.64 35.40 12.30
N PHE A 47 -16.57 35.99 11.77
CA PHE A 47 -16.64 37.08 10.78
C PHE A 47 -16.37 36.58 9.36
N SER A 48 -16.97 37.24 8.37
CA SER A 48 -16.67 37.00 6.96
C SER A 48 -15.18 37.21 6.67
N ILE A 49 -14.59 36.29 5.94
CA ILE A 49 -13.15 36.28 5.59
C ILE A 49 -12.88 36.91 4.22
N GLY A 50 -13.92 37.33 3.50
CA GLY A 50 -13.84 37.96 2.19
C GLY A 50 -15.19 38.45 1.68
N ASN A 51 -15.21 38.89 0.43
CA ASN A 51 -16.42 39.30 -0.28
C ASN A 51 -17.14 38.06 -0.82
N PHE A 52 -18.37 37.83 -0.36
CA PHE A 52 -19.18 36.73 -0.86
C PHE A 52 -19.80 37.08 -2.21
N ILE A 53 -19.70 36.16 -3.17
CA ILE A 53 -20.29 36.25 -4.51
C ILE A 53 -21.20 35.04 -4.69
N PRO A 54 -22.54 35.23 -4.71
CA PRO A 54 -23.45 34.14 -5.03
C PRO A 54 -23.23 33.68 -6.48
N TYR A 55 -23.15 32.37 -6.69
CA TYR A 55 -22.93 31.79 -8.02
C TYR A 55 -23.73 30.50 -8.21
N ASN A 56 -24.33 30.32 -9.39
CA ASN A 56 -25.15 29.15 -9.71
C ASN A 56 -24.32 28.12 -10.48
N PHE A 57 -24.00 27.00 -9.85
CA PHE A 57 -23.17 25.97 -10.49
C PHE A 57 -23.93 25.07 -11.48
N SER A 58 -25.27 25.10 -11.48
CA SER A 58 -26.10 24.41 -12.48
C SER A 58 -26.19 25.17 -13.81
N LYS A 59 -25.89 26.47 -13.82
CA LYS A 59 -25.92 27.32 -15.02
C LYS A 59 -24.77 28.33 -15.00
N LEU A 60 -23.64 27.91 -15.56
CA LEU A 60 -22.38 28.63 -15.48
C LEU A 60 -22.41 29.89 -16.34
N THR A 61 -22.22 31.03 -15.68
CA THR A 61 -22.06 32.35 -16.30
C THR A 61 -20.72 32.96 -15.88
N ASP A 62 -20.37 34.12 -16.42
CA ASP A 62 -19.18 34.83 -15.93
C ASP A 62 -19.37 35.29 -14.47
N ILE A 63 -18.29 35.32 -13.70
CA ILE A 63 -18.28 35.88 -12.33
C ILE A 63 -17.91 37.36 -12.36
N PRO A 64 -18.47 38.20 -11.46
CA PRO A 64 -18.21 39.64 -11.40
C PRO A 64 -16.84 39.96 -10.76
N ILE A 65 -15.80 39.23 -11.15
CA ILE A 65 -14.40 39.47 -10.79
C ILE A 65 -13.68 39.97 -12.05
N PRO A 66 -12.93 41.10 -11.99
CA PRO A 66 -12.22 41.61 -13.16
C PRO A 66 -11.19 40.61 -13.71
N SER A 67 -10.98 40.66 -15.03
CA SER A 67 -9.92 39.87 -15.67
C SER A 67 -8.56 40.22 -15.07
N GLU A 68 -7.66 39.25 -14.97
CA GLU A 68 -6.28 39.46 -14.54
C GLU A 68 -6.16 40.23 -13.21
N SER A 69 -7.01 39.88 -12.26
CA SER A 69 -7.10 40.56 -10.97
C SER A 69 -6.86 39.65 -9.76
N ILE A 70 -6.67 38.35 -10.00
CA ILE A 70 -6.50 37.32 -8.97
C ILE A 70 -5.13 36.65 -9.12
N ASP A 71 -4.49 36.34 -7.99
CA ASP A 71 -3.20 35.62 -7.96
C ASP A 71 -3.38 34.12 -7.67
N LEU A 72 -4.40 33.75 -6.90
CA LEU A 72 -4.69 32.36 -6.54
C LEU A 72 -6.21 32.09 -6.57
N VAL A 73 -6.62 31.05 -7.27
CA VAL A 73 -7.97 30.47 -7.21
C VAL A 73 -7.86 29.09 -6.56
N VAL A 74 -8.71 28.78 -5.59
CA VAL A 74 -8.80 27.44 -4.97
C VAL A 74 -10.19 26.84 -5.20
N CYS A 75 -10.26 25.53 -5.49
CA CYS A 75 -11.51 24.78 -5.64
C CYS A 75 -11.32 23.33 -5.16
N TYR A 76 -12.03 22.93 -4.11
CA TYR A 76 -11.86 21.60 -3.51
C TYR A 76 -13.09 20.73 -3.76
N MET A 77 -12.90 19.56 -4.37
CA MET A 77 -13.95 18.56 -4.66
C MET A 77 -15.20 19.14 -5.31
N GLY A 78 -14.99 19.96 -6.34
CA GLY A 78 -16.08 20.74 -6.96
C GLY A 78 -16.23 20.53 -8.46
N LEU A 79 -15.16 20.21 -9.18
CA LEU A 79 -15.17 20.16 -10.64
C LEU A 79 -15.97 18.97 -11.17
N HIS A 80 -15.92 17.81 -10.48
CA HIS A 80 -16.66 16.62 -10.88
C HIS A 80 -18.18 16.75 -10.73
N HIS A 81 -18.66 17.76 -9.98
CA HIS A 81 -20.08 18.07 -9.81
C HIS A 81 -20.65 19.01 -10.88
N LEU A 82 -19.80 19.62 -11.73
CA LEU A 82 -20.25 20.57 -12.73
C LEU A 82 -20.97 19.88 -13.90
N PRO A 83 -21.89 20.55 -14.61
CA PRO A 83 -22.38 20.08 -15.90
C PRO A 83 -21.22 19.96 -16.90
N GLN A 84 -21.09 18.79 -17.50
CA GLN A 84 -19.90 18.43 -18.28
C GLN A 84 -19.75 19.21 -19.59
N ASP A 85 -20.87 19.63 -20.16
CA ASP A 85 -20.95 20.51 -21.31
C ASP A 85 -20.56 21.97 -20.98
N GLN A 86 -20.48 22.33 -19.69
CA GLN A 86 -20.16 23.67 -19.23
C GLN A 86 -18.79 23.77 -18.52
N LEU A 87 -18.09 22.66 -18.30
CA LEU A 87 -16.78 22.64 -17.62
C LEU A 87 -15.76 23.60 -18.27
N ASP A 88 -15.69 23.62 -19.60
CA ASP A 88 -14.80 24.53 -20.34
C ASP A 88 -15.12 26.01 -20.09
N ILE A 89 -16.39 26.36 -19.91
CA ILE A 89 -16.83 27.73 -19.61
C ILE A 89 -16.30 28.15 -18.24
N PHE A 90 -16.46 27.26 -17.25
CA PHE A 90 -15.97 27.48 -15.90
C PHE A 90 -14.44 27.63 -15.85
N LEU A 91 -13.70 26.74 -16.52
CA LEU A 91 -12.24 26.81 -16.57
C LEU A 91 -11.75 28.06 -17.31
N LYS A 92 -12.41 28.49 -18.40
CA LYS A 92 -12.11 29.75 -19.09
C LYS A 92 -12.34 30.97 -18.22
N MET A 93 -13.38 30.95 -17.38
CA MET A 93 -13.65 32.00 -16.41
C MET A 93 -12.54 32.09 -15.35
N ILE A 94 -12.08 30.96 -14.81
CA ILE A 94 -10.93 30.92 -13.89
C ILE A 94 -9.67 31.46 -14.59
N TYR A 95 -9.42 31.04 -15.83
CA TYR A 95 -8.29 31.52 -16.62
C TYR A 95 -8.35 33.04 -16.88
N ARG A 96 -9.55 33.59 -17.10
CA ARG A 96 -9.78 35.02 -17.32
C ARG A 96 -9.41 35.85 -16.10
N ILE A 97 -9.88 35.47 -14.91
CA ILE A 97 -9.69 36.26 -13.68
C ILE A 97 -8.26 36.21 -13.15
N LEU A 98 -7.51 35.14 -13.47
CA LEU A 98 -6.11 35.00 -13.08
C LEU A 98 -5.21 35.96 -13.85
N ARG A 99 -4.27 36.58 -13.13
CA ARG A 99 -3.14 37.31 -13.74
C ARG A 99 -2.22 36.37 -14.50
N PRO A 100 -1.37 36.87 -15.42
CA PRO A 100 -0.17 36.15 -15.82
C PRO A 100 0.60 35.66 -14.60
N ASN A 101 1.05 34.40 -14.64
CA ASN A 101 1.64 33.66 -13.52
C ASN A 101 0.71 33.38 -12.32
N GLY A 102 -0.58 33.71 -12.41
CA GLY A 102 -1.58 33.34 -11.40
C GLY A 102 -1.80 31.83 -11.33
N LEU A 103 -2.15 31.33 -10.15
CA LEU A 103 -2.30 29.90 -9.86
C LEU A 103 -3.75 29.50 -9.71
N PHE A 104 -4.10 28.34 -10.27
CA PHE A 104 -5.32 27.62 -9.96
C PHE A 104 -4.95 26.33 -9.23
N LEU A 105 -5.35 26.23 -7.97
CA LEU A 105 -5.20 25.07 -7.10
C LEU A 105 -6.55 24.36 -7.02
N PHE A 106 -6.61 23.06 -7.31
CA PHE A 106 -7.84 22.31 -7.13
C PHE A 106 -7.58 20.91 -6.59
N ARG A 107 -8.53 20.35 -5.82
CA ARG A 107 -8.47 18.98 -5.29
C ARG A 107 -9.59 18.15 -5.91
N GLU A 108 -9.24 17.00 -6.46
CA GLU A 108 -10.16 16.06 -7.11
C GLU A 108 -9.72 14.61 -6.87
N HIS A 109 -10.62 13.65 -7.07
CA HIS A 109 -10.28 12.22 -7.04
C HIS A 109 -9.43 11.80 -8.25
N HIS A 110 -8.47 10.89 -8.06
CA HIS A 110 -7.82 10.15 -9.13
C HIS A 110 -8.65 8.93 -9.57
N ALA A 111 -9.77 9.18 -10.24
CA ALA A 111 -10.76 8.14 -10.48
C ALA A 111 -10.46 7.26 -11.70
N TYR A 112 -9.68 6.18 -11.50
CA TYR A 112 -9.66 5.04 -12.42
C TYR A 112 -10.93 4.19 -12.28
N GLU A 113 -11.24 3.36 -13.29
CA GLU A 113 -12.54 2.66 -13.39
C GLU A 113 -12.88 1.81 -12.16
N GLN A 114 -11.88 1.20 -11.53
CA GLN A 114 -12.07 0.36 -10.34
C GLN A 114 -12.39 1.17 -9.08
N LEU A 115 -11.98 2.44 -9.00
CA LEU A 115 -12.21 3.31 -7.84
C LEU A 115 -13.58 3.97 -7.86
N LYS A 116 -14.14 4.24 -9.05
CA LYS A 116 -15.43 4.96 -9.21
C LYS A 116 -16.57 4.41 -8.34
N PRO A 117 -16.79 3.08 -8.22
CA PRO A 117 -17.84 2.56 -7.34
C PRO A 117 -17.64 2.93 -5.86
N LEU A 118 -16.39 2.97 -5.38
CA LEU A 118 -16.09 3.40 -4.01
C LEU A 118 -16.39 4.89 -3.83
N LEU A 119 -16.03 5.73 -4.80
CA LEU A 119 -16.35 7.16 -4.79
C LEU A 119 -17.87 7.38 -4.75
N ASP A 120 -18.62 6.65 -5.58
CA ASP A 120 -20.08 6.72 -5.57
C ASP A 120 -20.68 6.40 -4.19
N VAL A 121 -20.17 5.35 -3.53
CA VAL A 121 -20.61 4.99 -2.18
C VAL A 121 -20.19 6.05 -1.15
N ALA A 122 -18.99 6.60 -1.25
CA ALA A 122 -18.53 7.67 -0.37
C ALA A 122 -19.44 8.90 -0.45
N HIS A 123 -19.81 9.32 -1.67
CA HIS A 123 -20.79 10.39 -1.89
C HIS A 123 -22.17 10.03 -1.33
N MET A 124 -22.67 8.82 -1.59
CA MET A 124 -23.96 8.36 -1.02
C MET A 124 -23.97 8.46 0.51
N VAL A 125 -22.91 7.97 1.18
CA VAL A 125 -22.80 8.02 2.65
C VAL A 125 -22.72 9.46 3.13
N PHE A 126 -21.92 10.31 2.48
CA PHE A 126 -21.82 11.72 2.82
C PHE A 126 -23.17 12.44 2.67
N ASN A 127 -23.88 12.21 1.57
CA ASN A 127 -25.18 12.82 1.29
C ASN A 127 -26.25 12.35 2.29
N VAL A 128 -26.25 11.07 2.66
CA VAL A 128 -27.12 10.55 3.73
C VAL A 128 -26.81 11.22 5.07
N VAL A 129 -25.54 11.33 5.45
CA VAL A 129 -25.12 11.93 6.73
C VAL A 129 -25.40 13.43 6.78
N THR A 130 -25.32 14.12 5.63
CA THR A 130 -25.60 15.56 5.51
C THR A 130 -27.06 15.89 5.24
N GLY A 131 -27.92 14.88 5.09
CA GLY A 131 -29.37 15.03 4.98
C GLY A 131 -29.86 15.43 3.59
N VAL A 132 -29.11 15.12 2.54
CA VAL A 132 -29.56 15.26 1.14
C VAL A 132 -30.70 14.27 0.88
N ASP A 133 -31.78 14.74 0.24
CA ASP A 133 -32.92 13.90 -0.08
C ASP A 133 -32.64 12.95 -1.26
N TYR A 134 -33.44 11.90 -1.36
CA TYR A 134 -33.25 10.84 -2.37
C TYR A 134 -33.29 11.34 -3.81
N GLU A 135 -34.14 12.31 -4.15
CA GLU A 135 -34.25 12.81 -5.53
C GLU A 135 -33.03 13.65 -5.88
N SER A 136 -32.55 14.48 -4.94
CA SER A 136 -31.30 15.25 -5.11
C SER A 136 -30.08 14.32 -5.26
N GLU A 137 -29.96 13.30 -4.42
CA GLU A 137 -28.92 12.27 -4.48
C GLU A 137 -28.89 11.54 -5.84
N ARG A 138 -30.06 11.09 -6.30
CA ARG A 138 -30.19 10.34 -7.55
C ARG A 138 -29.81 11.16 -8.79
N ASN A 139 -29.99 12.48 -8.73
CA ASN A 139 -29.71 13.39 -9.83
C ASN A 139 -28.35 14.09 -9.69
N GLU A 140 -27.54 13.73 -8.69
CA GLU A 140 -26.22 14.31 -8.49
C GLU A 140 -25.30 13.99 -9.67
N ILE A 141 -24.60 15.02 -10.16
CA ILE A 141 -23.58 14.84 -11.20
C ILE A 141 -22.29 14.36 -10.53
N ARG A 142 -21.78 13.22 -10.99
CA ARG A 142 -20.53 12.61 -10.51
C ARG A 142 -19.61 12.26 -11.67
N ALA A 143 -19.06 13.29 -12.29
CA ALA A 143 -18.21 13.14 -13.46
C ALA A 143 -16.74 12.98 -13.08
N PHE A 144 -16.46 11.87 -12.41
CA PHE A 144 -15.12 11.52 -11.97
C PHE A 144 -14.17 11.31 -13.16
N ARG A 145 -12.90 11.68 -12.97
CA ARG A 145 -11.85 11.63 -13.99
C ARG A 145 -10.52 11.21 -13.39
N THR A 146 -9.64 10.68 -14.23
CA THR A 146 -8.23 10.50 -13.87
C THR A 146 -7.48 11.84 -13.84
N ILE A 147 -6.28 11.85 -13.26
CA ILE A 147 -5.43 13.05 -13.20
C ILE A 147 -5.08 13.50 -14.62
N GLU A 148 -4.76 12.57 -15.52
CA GLU A 148 -4.44 12.83 -16.93
C GLU A 148 -5.59 13.52 -17.64
N GLN A 149 -6.83 13.13 -17.34
CA GLN A 149 -8.02 13.75 -17.90
C GLN A 149 -8.20 15.17 -17.34
N TRP A 150 -8.07 15.38 -16.02
CA TRP A 150 -8.11 16.73 -15.43
C TRP A 150 -7.05 17.66 -16.00
N ARG A 151 -5.81 17.17 -16.12
CA ARG A 151 -4.68 17.88 -16.73
C ARG A 151 -4.98 18.23 -18.18
N SER A 152 -5.61 17.32 -18.92
CA SER A 152 -5.99 17.58 -20.31
C SER A 152 -7.02 18.70 -20.41
N CYS A 153 -8.07 18.69 -19.57
CA CYS A 153 -9.08 19.74 -19.53
C CYS A 153 -8.47 21.13 -19.27
N VAL A 154 -7.64 21.28 -18.24
CA VAL A 154 -7.03 22.58 -17.92
C VAL A 154 -6.01 23.04 -18.98
N ARG A 155 -5.25 22.12 -19.59
CA ARG A 155 -4.31 22.45 -20.67
C ARG A 155 -5.01 22.92 -21.94
N GLN A 156 -6.17 22.36 -22.27
CA GLN A 156 -6.97 22.79 -23.43
C GLN A 156 -7.41 24.26 -23.30
N ILE A 157 -7.59 24.76 -22.07
CA ILE A 157 -7.93 26.17 -21.81
C ILE A 157 -6.71 27.10 -21.90
N GLY A 158 -5.49 26.54 -21.84
CA GLY A 158 -4.24 27.29 -21.89
C GLY A 158 -3.49 27.35 -20.56
N PHE A 159 -3.94 26.64 -19.52
CA PHE A 159 -3.15 26.51 -18.30
C PHE A 159 -1.88 25.70 -18.57
N GLN A 160 -0.78 26.15 -17.96
CA GLN A 160 0.44 25.40 -17.86
C GLN A 160 0.42 24.56 -16.59
N ASP A 161 0.65 23.27 -16.76
CA ASP A 161 0.83 22.34 -15.64
C ASP A 161 2.11 22.66 -14.87
N THR A 162 2.02 22.80 -13.54
CA THR A 162 3.19 23.05 -12.69
C THR A 162 3.86 21.77 -12.21
N PHE A 163 3.21 20.62 -12.36
CA PHE A 163 3.65 19.33 -11.82
C PHE A 163 3.82 19.34 -10.28
N ILE A 164 3.18 20.29 -9.60
CA ILE A 164 3.08 20.33 -8.14
C ILE A 164 1.75 19.68 -7.78
N TYR A 165 1.85 18.43 -7.32
CA TYR A 165 0.73 17.66 -6.80
C TYR A 165 1.00 17.25 -5.36
N ASP A 166 -0.07 17.06 -4.62
CA ASP A 166 -0.03 16.50 -3.27
C ASP A 166 -1.17 15.52 -3.14
N GLU A 167 -0.87 14.32 -2.65
CA GLU A 167 -1.84 13.25 -2.43
C GLU A 167 -2.02 13.09 -0.92
N GLN A 168 -3.26 12.93 -0.49
CA GLN A 168 -3.51 12.67 0.92
C GLN A 168 -3.10 11.23 1.25
N GLU A 169 -2.08 11.07 2.09
CA GLU A 169 -1.59 9.75 2.53
C GLU A 169 -2.72 8.95 3.21
N ASP A 170 -2.80 7.67 2.88
CA ASP A 170 -3.83 6.72 3.35
C ASP A 170 -5.29 7.12 3.05
N ASP A 171 -5.53 7.96 2.04
CA ASP A 171 -6.89 8.30 1.62
C ASP A 171 -7.47 7.24 0.67
N PRO A 172 -8.50 6.47 1.07
CA PRO A 172 -9.07 5.42 0.23
C PRO A 172 -9.80 5.96 -1.01
N THR A 173 -9.99 7.27 -1.16
CA THR A 173 -10.60 7.88 -2.35
C THR A 173 -9.59 8.49 -3.33
N ASP A 174 -8.29 8.27 -3.10
CA ASP A 174 -7.16 8.73 -3.93
C ASP A 174 -7.29 10.22 -4.29
N ASP A 175 -7.42 11.06 -3.26
CA ASP A 175 -7.62 12.50 -3.41
C ASP A 175 -6.31 13.23 -3.70
N ILE A 176 -6.31 14.01 -4.78
CA ILE A 176 -5.10 14.68 -5.25
C ILE A 176 -5.36 16.16 -5.44
N MET A 177 -4.49 16.96 -4.83
CA MET A 177 -4.42 18.39 -5.03
C MET A 177 -3.47 18.71 -6.18
N ILE A 178 -3.91 19.55 -7.12
CA ILE A 178 -3.25 19.89 -8.37
C ILE A 178 -3.08 21.40 -8.45
N VAL A 179 -1.87 21.86 -8.79
CA VAL A 179 -1.60 23.27 -9.10
C VAL A 179 -1.33 23.44 -10.60
N VAL A 180 -2.07 24.35 -11.24
CA VAL A 180 -1.77 24.82 -12.59
C VAL A 180 -1.60 26.33 -12.61
N ARG A 181 -0.88 26.84 -13.61
CA ARG A 181 -0.50 28.25 -13.73
C ARG A 181 -1.00 28.83 -15.04
N LYS A 182 -1.50 30.06 -15.02
CA LYS A 182 -1.69 30.85 -16.24
C LYS A 182 -0.33 31.34 -16.74
N PRO A 183 0.16 30.91 -17.92
CA PRO A 183 1.49 31.29 -18.38
C PRO A 183 1.59 32.79 -18.61
N GLU A 184 2.78 33.35 -18.40
CA GLU A 184 3.12 34.68 -18.89
C GLU A 184 3.28 34.61 -20.41
N ILE A 185 2.66 35.52 -21.15
CA ILE A 185 2.81 35.55 -22.61
C ILE A 185 4.22 36.07 -22.91
N GLN A 186 5.17 35.16 -23.09
CA GLN A 186 6.45 35.43 -23.74
C GLN A 186 6.74 34.33 -24.76
N TYR A 187 6.99 34.74 -26.01
CA TYR A 187 7.49 33.88 -27.08
C TYR A 187 8.86 33.32 -26.67
N ILE A 188 8.99 32.00 -26.58
CA ILE A 188 10.26 31.34 -26.22
C ILE A 188 10.92 30.77 -27.48
N ASN A 189 12.22 30.99 -27.63
CA ASN A 189 13.08 30.05 -28.36
C ASN A 189 14.54 30.11 -27.86
N THR A 190 15.00 29.08 -27.14
CA THR A 190 16.41 28.65 -27.12
C THR A 190 16.48 27.13 -26.84
N ASN A 191 17.48 26.45 -27.42
CA ASN A 191 17.69 24.99 -27.42
C ASN A 191 18.91 24.56 -26.57
N ASP A 192 19.38 25.38 -25.62
CA ASP A 192 20.52 25.01 -24.77
C ASP A 192 20.09 24.17 -23.56
N ILE A 193 20.55 22.92 -23.49
CA ILE A 193 20.19 21.94 -22.45
C ILE A 193 20.66 22.34 -21.05
N ASN A 194 21.80 23.04 -20.91
CA ASN A 194 22.29 23.47 -19.60
C ASN A 194 21.54 24.70 -19.10
N GLU A 195 21.17 25.61 -19.99
CA GLU A 195 20.30 26.74 -19.70
C GLU A 195 18.86 26.27 -19.37
N ILE A 196 18.40 25.17 -19.99
CA ILE A 196 17.13 24.49 -19.65
C ILE A 196 17.15 23.89 -18.24
N LEU A 197 18.30 23.43 -17.73
CA LEU A 197 18.43 22.87 -16.39
C LEU A 197 18.59 23.95 -15.31
N GLU A 198 19.27 25.06 -15.62
CA GLU A 198 19.41 26.21 -14.69
C GLU A 198 18.14 27.09 -14.63
N ASN A 199 17.40 27.22 -15.74
CA ASN A 199 16.18 28.05 -15.79
C ASN A 199 14.86 27.27 -15.56
N LYS A 200 14.89 25.94 -15.45
CA LYS A 200 13.73 25.17 -14.95
C LYS A 200 13.64 25.32 -13.44
N THR A 201 12.62 26.02 -12.97
CA THR A 201 12.25 26.05 -11.55
C THR A 201 11.64 24.71 -11.17
N TYR A 202 12.50 23.78 -10.76
CA TYR A 202 12.06 22.63 -9.98
C TYR A 202 11.54 23.14 -8.65
N THR A 203 10.35 22.71 -8.25
CA THR A 203 9.87 22.87 -6.89
C THR A 203 10.87 22.16 -5.99
N LYS A 204 11.70 22.91 -5.27
CA LYS A 204 12.45 22.35 -4.16
C LYS A 204 11.40 21.88 -3.16
N VAL A 205 11.22 20.56 -3.08
CA VAL A 205 10.52 19.92 -1.97
C VAL A 205 11.14 20.49 -0.71
N SER A 206 10.37 21.23 0.10
CA SER A 206 10.84 21.67 1.41
C SER A 206 10.87 20.45 2.33
N ALA A 207 11.83 19.56 2.11
CA ALA A 207 12.30 18.70 3.17
C ALA A 207 12.92 19.64 4.20
N TYR A 208 12.47 19.58 5.45
CA TYR A 208 13.32 20.01 6.56
C TYR A 208 14.65 19.28 6.34
N LEU A 209 15.69 20.00 5.94
CA LEU A 209 16.99 19.40 5.58
C LEU A 209 17.54 18.55 6.73
N GLU A 210 17.12 18.88 7.95
CA GLU A 210 17.37 18.18 9.20
C GLU A 210 16.65 16.81 9.28
N SER A 211 15.44 16.69 8.73
CA SER A 211 14.63 15.46 8.74
C SER A 211 15.19 14.35 7.84
N ASN A 212 15.95 14.71 6.79
CA ASN A 212 16.56 13.70 5.91
C ASN A 212 17.64 12.87 6.62
N TYR A 213 18.23 13.39 7.71
CA TYR A 213 19.23 12.68 8.49
C TYR A 213 18.65 11.55 9.34
N PHE A 214 17.34 11.53 9.51
CA PHE A 214 16.62 10.59 10.37
C PHE A 214 15.84 9.52 9.58
N ARG A 215 15.77 9.66 8.25
CA ARG A 215 15.13 8.69 7.35
C ARG A 215 15.76 7.30 7.35
N PRO A 216 17.10 7.12 7.43
CA PRO A 216 17.66 5.77 7.40
C PRO A 216 17.20 4.93 8.59
N LEU A 217 17.01 5.53 9.77
CA LEU A 217 16.42 4.87 10.92
C LEU A 217 14.94 4.50 10.75
N GLU A 218 14.15 5.34 10.08
CA GLU A 218 12.75 5.03 9.72
C GLU A 218 12.69 3.78 8.81
N TRP A 219 13.50 3.77 7.75
CA TRP A 219 13.59 2.63 6.83
C TRP A 219 14.20 1.39 7.48
N LEU A 220 15.02 1.54 8.52
CA LEU A 220 15.54 0.40 9.27
C LEU A 220 14.41 -0.36 9.96
N VAL A 221 13.37 0.31 10.47
CA VAL A 221 12.21 -0.37 11.09
C VAL A 221 11.48 -1.24 10.07
N VAL A 222 11.23 -0.69 8.87
CA VAL A 222 10.60 -1.42 7.76
C VAL A 222 11.45 -2.65 7.40
N ARG A 223 12.77 -2.49 7.26
CA ARG A 223 13.69 -3.59 6.98
C ARG A 223 13.67 -4.64 8.09
N ILE A 224 13.65 -4.24 9.36
CA ILE A 224 13.56 -5.18 10.49
C ILE A 224 12.30 -6.04 10.39
N ILE A 225 11.14 -5.45 10.06
CA ILE A 225 9.88 -6.19 9.91
C ILE A 225 9.92 -7.14 8.70
N MET A 226 10.46 -6.68 7.57
CA MET A 226 10.62 -7.53 6.38
C MET A 226 11.56 -8.71 6.65
N GLU A 227 12.73 -8.45 7.26
CA GLU A 227 13.69 -9.46 7.66
C GLU A 227 13.09 -10.42 8.70
N PHE A 228 12.28 -9.91 9.65
CA PHE A 228 11.55 -10.75 10.59
C PHE A 228 10.58 -11.69 9.86
N GLY A 229 9.76 -11.17 8.95
CA GLY A 229 8.84 -11.98 8.14
C GLY A 229 9.55 -13.04 7.29
N GLN A 230 10.66 -12.66 6.64
CA GLN A 230 11.48 -13.61 5.87
C GLN A 230 12.12 -14.67 6.76
N TYR A 231 12.58 -14.28 7.96
CA TYR A 231 13.16 -15.20 8.93
C TYR A 231 12.17 -16.27 9.38
N LEU A 232 10.90 -15.88 9.60
CA LEU A 232 9.82 -16.81 9.98
C LEU A 232 9.50 -17.87 8.93
N ASN A 233 9.92 -17.66 7.67
CA ASN A 233 9.72 -18.68 6.62
C ASN A 233 10.66 -19.87 6.75
N HIS A 234 11.69 -19.81 7.59
CA HIS A 234 12.67 -20.88 7.72
C HIS A 234 13.13 -21.14 9.16
N THR A 235 12.88 -20.22 10.10
CA THR A 235 13.28 -20.37 11.49
C THR A 235 12.22 -19.81 12.44
N PRO A 236 11.91 -20.51 13.55
CA PRO A 236 10.97 -20.02 14.54
C PRO A 236 11.35 -18.64 15.11
N PHE A 237 10.33 -17.85 15.47
CA PHE A 237 10.49 -16.48 15.96
C PHE A 237 11.44 -16.37 17.16
N TYR A 238 11.53 -17.41 18.00
CA TYR A 238 12.35 -17.41 19.20
C TYR A 238 13.86 -17.57 18.94
N TYR A 239 14.28 -17.76 17.70
CA TYR A 239 15.69 -17.65 17.31
C TYR A 239 16.04 -16.31 16.65
N PHE A 240 15.05 -15.47 16.37
CA PHE A 240 15.29 -14.17 15.76
C PHE A 240 16.17 -13.31 16.68
N PRO A 241 17.22 -12.63 16.16
CA PRO A 241 18.20 -11.94 16.98
C PRO A 241 17.71 -10.53 17.38
N TYR A 242 16.62 -10.45 18.16
CA TYR A 242 15.98 -9.19 18.58
C TYR A 242 16.99 -8.16 19.12
N MET A 243 17.86 -8.57 20.03
CA MET A 243 18.83 -7.67 20.67
C MET A 243 19.89 -7.15 19.69
N LYS A 244 20.23 -7.92 18.65
CA LYS A 244 21.15 -7.46 17.58
C LYS A 244 20.50 -6.34 16.79
N TYR A 245 19.26 -6.52 16.35
CA TYR A 245 18.52 -5.49 15.61
C TYR A 245 18.25 -4.25 16.48
N LEU A 246 17.93 -4.45 17.77
CA LEU A 246 17.78 -3.35 18.71
C LEU A 246 19.07 -2.56 18.91
N SER A 247 20.21 -3.25 19.00
CA SER A 247 21.53 -2.62 19.07
C SER A 247 21.86 -1.83 17.80
N ILE A 248 21.54 -2.38 16.62
CA ILE A 248 21.74 -1.68 15.33
C ILE A 248 20.88 -0.41 15.29
N TYR A 249 19.61 -0.52 15.71
CA TYR A 249 18.68 0.61 15.76
C TYR A 249 19.22 1.75 16.62
N TRP A 250 19.57 1.49 17.88
CA TRP A 250 20.10 2.54 18.76
C TRP A 250 21.48 3.04 18.34
N SER A 251 22.33 2.19 17.77
CA SER A 251 23.61 2.62 17.21
C SER A 251 23.45 3.57 16.03
N LEU A 252 22.48 3.30 15.15
CA LEU A 252 22.17 4.16 14.02
C LEU A 252 21.53 5.47 14.51
N SER A 253 20.56 5.38 15.43
CA SER A 253 19.93 6.54 16.06
C SER A 253 20.95 7.49 16.70
N PHE A 254 21.91 6.95 17.47
CA PHE A 254 22.96 7.75 18.08
C PHE A 254 23.88 8.38 17.02
N THR A 255 24.24 7.63 15.98
CA THR A 255 25.05 8.13 14.86
C THR A 255 24.36 9.29 14.15
N GLU A 256 23.11 9.10 13.72
CA GLU A 256 22.30 10.11 13.03
C GLU A 256 22.09 11.36 13.89
N THR A 257 21.74 11.17 15.17
CA THR A 257 21.55 12.27 16.12
C THR A 257 22.84 13.09 16.28
N ASN A 258 24.00 12.44 16.43
CA ASN A 258 25.28 13.14 16.51
C ASN A 258 25.61 13.91 15.23
N PHE A 259 25.31 13.35 14.06
CA PHE A 259 25.48 14.05 12.79
C PHE A 259 24.55 15.27 12.66
N ALA A 260 23.28 15.11 13.04
CA ALA A 260 22.30 16.19 13.04
C ALA A 260 22.71 17.31 14.01
N ILE A 261 23.14 16.98 15.24
CA ILE A 261 23.62 17.96 16.24
C ILE A 261 24.85 18.72 15.72
N LYS A 262 25.83 18.02 15.13
CA LYS A 262 27.03 18.67 14.57
C LYS A 262 26.70 19.63 13.43
N LYS A 263 25.66 19.34 12.64
CA LYS A 263 25.31 20.13 11.46
C LYS A 263 24.35 21.29 11.75
N TYR A 264 23.38 21.09 12.64
CA TYR A 264 22.27 22.04 12.87
C TYR A 264 22.24 22.60 14.29
N GLY A 265 23.10 22.12 15.19
CA GLY A 265 23.09 22.48 16.59
C GLY A 265 22.12 21.65 17.42
N LEU A 266 22.35 21.63 18.73
CA LEU A 266 21.65 20.75 19.67
C LEU A 266 20.13 21.00 19.72
N ILE A 267 19.73 22.27 19.80
CA ILE A 267 18.32 22.67 19.94
C ILE A 267 17.54 22.30 18.66
N GLN A 268 18.10 22.63 17.49
CA GLN A 268 17.45 22.37 16.21
C GLN A 268 17.29 20.87 15.94
N ALA A 269 18.33 20.07 16.23
CA ALA A 269 18.33 18.64 15.98
C ALA A 269 17.41 17.83 16.90
N LEU A 270 17.27 18.23 18.18
CA LEU A 270 16.54 17.44 19.18
C LEU A 270 15.11 17.93 19.43
N PHE A 271 14.84 19.23 19.28
CA PHE A 271 13.56 19.82 19.69
C PHE A 271 12.75 20.42 18.54
N VAL A 272 13.41 20.72 17.40
CA VAL A 272 12.74 21.35 16.24
C VAL A 272 12.52 20.36 15.11
N ALA A 273 13.35 19.33 14.97
CA ALA A 273 13.20 18.29 13.96
C ALA A 273 12.10 17.28 14.36
N PRO A 274 10.94 17.23 13.68
CA PRO A 274 9.86 16.30 14.02
C PRO A 274 10.28 14.83 13.91
N ALA A 275 11.17 14.52 12.96
CA ALA A 275 11.67 13.17 12.71
C ALA A 275 12.47 12.59 13.90
N PHE A 276 13.14 13.43 14.69
CA PHE A 276 13.85 12.94 15.88
C PHE A 276 12.87 12.41 16.94
N LEU A 277 11.82 13.16 17.26
CA LEU A 277 10.81 12.76 18.24
C LEU A 277 10.03 11.52 17.80
N MET A 278 9.69 11.45 16.51
CA MET A 278 9.06 10.27 15.92
C MET A 278 9.97 9.04 16.07
N ASN A 279 11.24 9.15 15.69
CA ASN A 279 12.19 8.06 15.79
C ASN A 279 12.44 7.60 17.24
N ILE A 280 12.55 8.52 18.19
CA ILE A 280 12.66 8.12 19.61
C ILE A 280 11.39 7.39 20.07
N SER A 281 10.21 7.87 19.69
CA SER A 281 8.94 7.23 20.05
C SER A 281 8.83 5.81 19.49
N VAL A 282 9.08 5.66 18.19
CA VAL A 282 9.12 4.35 17.51
C VAL A 282 10.19 3.45 18.13
N GLY A 283 11.38 3.99 18.42
CA GLY A 283 12.47 3.28 19.07
C GLY A 283 12.11 2.75 20.46
N ILE A 284 11.37 3.51 21.26
CA ILE A 284 10.88 3.07 22.58
C ILE A 284 9.90 1.90 22.42
N PHE A 285 8.90 2.02 21.55
CA PHE A 285 7.94 0.94 21.30
C PHE A 285 8.63 -0.32 20.78
N LEU A 286 9.54 -0.17 19.82
CA LEU A 286 10.34 -1.28 19.28
C LEU A 286 11.20 -1.94 20.37
N SER A 287 11.83 -1.14 21.23
CA SER A 287 12.64 -1.64 22.36
C SER A 287 11.80 -2.48 23.31
N MET A 288 10.63 -1.97 23.72
CA MET A 288 9.73 -2.68 24.61
C MET A 288 9.30 -4.02 24.02
N ALA A 289 8.84 -4.01 22.76
CA ALA A 289 8.43 -5.22 22.06
C ALA A 289 9.59 -6.24 21.94
N PHE A 290 10.78 -5.78 21.54
CA PHE A 290 11.93 -6.67 21.30
C PHE A 290 12.53 -7.22 22.58
N ILE A 291 12.51 -6.46 23.68
CA ILE A 291 12.92 -6.96 25.00
C ILE A 291 11.94 -8.05 25.47
N GLN A 292 10.63 -7.82 25.35
CA GLN A 292 9.61 -8.81 25.69
C GLN A 292 9.76 -10.08 24.86
N LEU A 293 9.88 -9.95 23.54
CA LEU A 293 10.08 -11.08 22.64
C LEU A 293 11.39 -11.80 22.90
N SER A 294 12.48 -11.08 23.18
CA SER A 294 13.78 -11.67 23.54
C SER A 294 13.71 -12.48 24.83
N PHE A 295 12.98 -11.97 25.84
CA PHE A 295 12.77 -12.67 27.11
C PHE A 295 11.93 -13.94 26.91
N ILE A 296 10.81 -13.84 26.20
CA ILE A 296 9.98 -15.01 25.83
C ILE A 296 10.81 -16.04 25.05
N SER A 297 11.58 -15.57 24.08
CA SER A 297 12.47 -16.41 23.27
C SER A 297 13.51 -17.14 24.11
N PHE A 298 14.09 -16.46 25.11
CA PHE A 298 15.00 -17.07 26.06
C PHE A 298 14.31 -18.18 26.85
N LEU A 299 13.11 -17.95 27.39
CA LEU A 299 12.35 -18.96 28.13
C LEU A 299 12.01 -20.18 27.25
N ILE A 300 11.57 -19.96 26.01
CA ILE A 300 11.26 -21.06 25.08
C ILE A 300 12.51 -21.92 24.82
N ARG A 301 13.67 -21.31 24.55
CA ARG A 301 14.93 -22.02 24.31
C ARG A 301 15.45 -22.82 25.52
N LEU A 302 14.94 -22.58 26.73
CA LEU A 302 15.26 -23.41 27.88
C LEU A 302 14.59 -24.78 27.81
N ILE A 303 13.50 -24.92 27.06
CA ILE A 303 12.79 -26.19 26.86
C ILE A 303 13.66 -27.11 25.99
N PRO A 304 14.08 -28.31 26.47
CA PRO A 304 15.00 -29.19 25.75
C PRO A 304 14.58 -29.54 24.31
N ALA A 305 13.27 -29.71 24.07
CA ALA A 305 12.73 -30.01 22.75
C ALA A 305 13.01 -28.92 21.69
N THR A 306 13.24 -27.68 22.12
CA THR A 306 13.44 -26.53 21.21
C THR A 306 14.89 -26.27 20.86
N ARG A 307 15.86 -27.00 21.45
CA ARG A 307 17.30 -26.71 21.34
C ARG A 307 17.98 -27.26 20.09
N PHE A 308 17.29 -28.05 19.27
CA PHE A 308 17.89 -28.81 18.18
C PHE A 308 17.76 -28.10 16.82
N GLY A 309 18.78 -27.29 16.46
CA GLY A 309 19.14 -26.96 15.07
C GLY A 309 18.05 -26.40 14.15
N PRO A 310 18.30 -26.32 12.83
CA PRO A 310 17.22 -26.18 11.85
C PRO A 310 16.27 -27.36 12.06
N GLU A 311 14.98 -27.09 12.18
CA GLU A 311 14.01 -28.16 12.33
C GLU A 311 13.90 -28.89 10.98
N TYR A 312 14.21 -30.19 10.97
CA TYR A 312 14.10 -31.05 9.81
C TYR A 312 12.92 -32.00 10.01
N GLU A 313 12.23 -32.31 8.93
CA GLU A 313 11.29 -33.43 8.88
C GLU A 313 11.99 -34.67 8.32
N GLN A 314 11.66 -35.85 8.85
CA GLN A 314 12.12 -37.10 8.28
C GLN A 314 11.05 -37.68 7.36
N LEU A 315 11.36 -37.85 6.08
CA LEU A 315 10.48 -38.54 5.14
C LEU A 315 10.94 -39.98 4.97
N ILE A 316 10.00 -40.91 5.11
CA ILE A 316 10.18 -42.30 4.71
C ILE A 316 9.52 -42.49 3.35
N ILE A 317 10.32 -42.75 2.33
CA ILE A 317 9.89 -42.79 0.93
C ILE A 317 10.23 -44.14 0.33
N GLU A 318 9.24 -44.75 -0.33
CA GLU A 318 9.42 -45.93 -1.16
C GLU A 318 9.51 -45.53 -2.64
N LYS A 319 10.59 -45.91 -3.31
CA LYS A 319 10.75 -45.83 -4.76
C LYS A 319 10.02 -47.00 -5.42
N LEU A 320 9.20 -46.71 -6.43
CA LEU A 320 8.37 -47.69 -7.12
C LEU A 320 8.92 -48.16 -8.48
N ASP A 321 10.02 -47.58 -8.95
CA ASP A 321 10.63 -47.97 -10.22
C ASP A 321 11.39 -49.30 -10.09
N GLU A 322 11.33 -50.13 -11.14
CA GLU A 322 12.00 -51.44 -11.20
C GLU A 322 13.53 -51.35 -11.38
N ILE A 323 14.07 -50.14 -11.62
CA ILE A 323 15.50 -49.93 -11.84
C ILE A 323 16.25 -50.06 -10.51
N ASN A 324 17.08 -51.11 -10.43
CA ASN A 324 17.80 -51.54 -9.24
C ASN A 324 19.07 -50.71 -8.97
N GLU A 325 18.93 -49.39 -9.02
CA GLU A 325 19.99 -48.42 -8.73
C GLU A 325 19.55 -47.45 -7.62
N ASP A 326 20.51 -47.02 -6.80
CA ASP A 326 20.27 -46.07 -5.73
C ASP A 326 19.93 -44.69 -6.29
N PHE A 327 18.91 -44.06 -5.72
CA PHE A 327 18.42 -42.77 -6.20
C PHE A 327 19.14 -41.61 -5.49
N ASN A 328 19.76 -40.72 -6.27
CA ASN A 328 20.40 -39.52 -5.74
C ASN A 328 19.38 -38.40 -5.56
N PHE A 329 18.79 -38.29 -4.36
CA PHE A 329 17.81 -37.24 -4.04
C PHE A 329 18.39 -35.83 -4.11
N LYS A 330 19.65 -35.63 -3.73
CA LYS A 330 20.29 -34.30 -3.73
C LYS A 330 20.37 -33.72 -5.15
N GLU A 331 20.82 -34.53 -6.10
CA GLU A 331 20.98 -34.11 -7.50
C GLU A 331 19.65 -34.09 -8.26
N SER A 332 18.77 -35.08 -8.01
CA SER A 332 17.58 -35.28 -8.84
C SER A 332 16.35 -34.50 -8.36
N ILE A 333 16.28 -34.18 -7.05
CA ILE A 333 15.15 -33.50 -6.44
C ILE A 333 15.56 -32.13 -5.91
N ASP A 334 16.43 -32.09 -4.89
CA ASP A 334 16.82 -30.84 -4.25
C ASP A 334 18.10 -30.99 -3.42
N GLU A 335 19.08 -30.10 -3.64
CA GLU A 335 20.38 -30.12 -2.97
C GLU A 335 20.29 -29.96 -1.44
N ARG A 336 19.16 -29.40 -0.94
CA ARG A 336 18.91 -29.13 0.48
C ARG A 336 18.42 -30.36 1.26
N ILE A 337 18.11 -31.47 0.58
CA ILE A 337 17.81 -32.76 1.24
C ILE A 337 19.08 -33.26 1.90
N ASP A 338 19.02 -33.75 3.13
CA ASP A 338 20.20 -34.24 3.86
C ASP A 338 19.98 -35.61 4.52
N ASP A 339 21.06 -36.20 5.04
CA ASP A 339 21.04 -37.44 5.86
C ASP A 339 20.22 -38.59 5.22
N ILE A 340 20.58 -38.93 3.98
CA ILE A 340 19.91 -39.99 3.21
C ILE A 340 20.36 -41.34 3.74
N GLN A 341 19.45 -42.07 4.39
CA GLN A 341 19.68 -43.41 4.90
C GLN A 341 18.90 -44.43 4.05
N ILE A 342 19.62 -45.42 3.53
CA ILE A 342 19.03 -46.51 2.74
C ILE A 342 18.56 -47.59 3.70
N LEU A 343 17.25 -47.69 3.91
CA LEU A 343 16.63 -48.68 4.81
C LEU A 343 16.46 -50.04 4.12
N MET A 344 16.18 -50.02 2.82
CA MET A 344 16.14 -51.21 1.97
C MET A 344 16.74 -50.84 0.61
N LYS A 345 17.78 -51.57 0.20
CA LYS A 345 18.55 -51.29 -1.02
C LYS A 345 17.62 -51.03 -2.21
N ASN A 346 17.84 -49.92 -2.91
CA ASN A 346 17.12 -49.52 -4.13
C ASN A 346 15.61 -49.29 -3.99
N ARG A 347 15.03 -49.34 -2.79
CA ARG A 347 13.57 -49.28 -2.61
C ARG A 347 13.12 -48.34 -1.51
N LEU A 348 13.75 -48.36 -0.33
CA LEU A 348 13.25 -47.64 0.84
C LEU A 348 14.31 -46.69 1.39
N TYR A 349 13.95 -45.42 1.49
CA TYR A 349 14.83 -44.33 1.90
C TYR A 349 14.22 -43.58 3.08
N ALA A 350 15.07 -43.24 4.04
CA ALA A 350 14.80 -42.21 5.03
C ALA A 350 15.62 -40.98 4.64
N ILE A 351 14.97 -39.84 4.45
CA ILE A 351 15.63 -38.59 4.08
C ILE A 351 15.23 -37.49 5.06
N ARG A 352 16.13 -36.55 5.34
CA ARG A 352 15.82 -35.35 6.11
C ARG A 352 15.62 -34.18 5.18
N VAL A 353 14.55 -33.43 5.41
CA VAL A 353 14.18 -32.27 4.60
C VAL A 353 13.98 -31.06 5.51
N PRO A 354 14.42 -29.85 5.12
CA PRO A 354 14.16 -28.65 5.92
C PRO A 354 12.65 -28.35 6.00
N ARG A 355 12.18 -27.87 7.15
CA ARG A 355 10.78 -27.46 7.40
C ARG A 355 10.31 -26.25 6.58
N HIS A 356 9.05 -25.86 6.78
CA HIS A 356 8.44 -24.63 6.27
C HIS A 356 8.30 -24.58 4.73
N GLN A 357 8.63 -23.45 4.08
CA GLN A 357 8.43 -23.30 2.64
C GLN A 357 9.32 -24.25 1.81
N VAL A 358 10.50 -24.59 2.34
CA VAL A 358 11.42 -25.52 1.69
C VAL A 358 10.79 -26.91 1.61
N PHE A 359 10.12 -27.34 2.68
CA PHE A 359 9.38 -28.60 2.75
C PHE A 359 8.36 -28.73 1.61
N ASN A 360 7.52 -27.70 1.42
CA ASN A 360 6.53 -27.67 0.35
C ASN A 360 7.19 -27.84 -1.03
N SER A 361 8.27 -27.10 -1.26
CA SER A 361 8.99 -27.13 -2.55
C SER A 361 9.55 -28.52 -2.85
N ILE A 362 10.12 -29.19 -1.85
CA ILE A 362 10.69 -30.53 -2.00
C ILE A 362 9.57 -31.55 -2.26
N LEU A 363 8.47 -31.51 -1.51
CA LEU A 363 7.33 -32.41 -1.74
C LEU A 363 6.72 -32.22 -3.13
N LYS A 364 6.58 -30.98 -3.62
CA LYS A 364 6.15 -30.71 -5.00
C LYS A 364 7.10 -31.33 -6.01
N LYS A 365 8.42 -31.16 -5.84
CA LYS A 365 9.42 -31.76 -6.74
C LYS A 365 9.37 -33.29 -6.72
N ILE A 366 9.24 -33.92 -5.54
CA ILE A 366 9.08 -35.38 -5.41
C ILE A 366 7.80 -35.84 -6.11
N ALA A 367 6.69 -35.12 -5.94
CA ALA A 367 5.42 -35.46 -6.55
C ALA A 367 5.47 -35.39 -8.09
N LEU A 368 6.16 -34.39 -8.65
CA LEU A 368 6.24 -34.14 -10.09
C LEU A 368 7.39 -34.88 -10.79
N HIS A 369 8.29 -35.52 -10.03
CA HIS A 369 9.43 -36.22 -10.60
C HIS A 369 8.98 -37.43 -11.44
N PRO A 370 9.68 -37.78 -12.55
CA PRO A 370 9.34 -38.93 -13.39
C PRO A 370 9.33 -40.27 -12.65
N THR A 371 10.30 -40.49 -11.76
CA THR A 371 10.32 -41.65 -10.85
C THR A 371 9.17 -41.56 -9.86
N LYS A 372 8.39 -42.65 -9.76
CA LYS A 372 7.25 -42.70 -8.85
C LYS A 372 7.69 -43.03 -7.43
N PHE A 373 7.16 -42.26 -6.49
CA PHE A 373 7.42 -42.43 -5.07
C PHE A 373 6.11 -42.63 -4.30
N ASN A 374 6.17 -43.47 -3.27
CA ASN A 374 5.18 -43.57 -2.22
C ASN A 374 5.73 -42.92 -0.95
N LEU A 375 4.97 -42.00 -0.36
CA LEU A 375 5.32 -41.41 0.92
C LEU A 375 4.67 -42.22 2.04
N LEU A 376 5.49 -42.82 2.91
CA LEU A 376 5.06 -43.75 3.95
C LEU A 376 4.92 -43.08 5.32
N SER A 377 5.80 -42.13 5.64
CA SER A 377 5.66 -41.30 6.86
C SER A 377 6.39 -39.96 6.73
N ILE A 378 5.93 -38.97 7.49
CA ILE A 378 6.61 -37.68 7.75
C ILE A 378 6.77 -37.58 9.27
N SER A 379 8.00 -37.62 9.78
CA SER A 379 8.34 -37.53 11.21
C SER A 379 7.36 -38.32 12.10
N GLU A 380 7.32 -39.64 11.86
CA GLU A 380 6.46 -40.63 12.54
C GLU A 380 4.95 -40.55 12.23
N GLN A 381 4.45 -39.46 11.64
CA GLN A 381 3.06 -39.36 11.18
C GLN A 381 2.84 -40.22 9.93
N LYS A 382 1.88 -41.16 10.02
CA LYS A 382 1.59 -42.16 8.98
C LYS A 382 0.21 -42.03 8.33
N GLU A 383 -0.69 -41.27 8.94
CA GLU A 383 -2.12 -41.31 8.56
C GLU A 383 -2.53 -40.16 7.66
N GLN A 384 -2.61 -38.94 8.21
CA GLN A 384 -3.13 -37.75 7.52
C GLN A 384 -2.20 -36.55 7.74
N ILE A 385 -2.17 -35.62 6.78
CA ILE A 385 -1.47 -34.34 6.86
C ILE A 385 -2.39 -33.20 6.45
N GLN A 386 -2.18 -31.99 6.98
CA GLN A 386 -2.96 -30.82 6.60
C GLN A 386 -2.30 -30.07 5.43
N ILE A 387 -3.12 -29.58 4.53
CA ILE A 387 -2.71 -28.78 3.38
C ILE A 387 -3.62 -27.56 3.29
N GLU A 388 -3.03 -26.41 3.03
CA GLU A 388 -3.72 -25.17 2.69
C GLU A 388 -3.66 -24.94 1.18
N LEU A 389 -4.82 -24.69 0.61
CA LEU A 389 -5.00 -24.31 -0.77
C LEU A 389 -5.64 -22.93 -0.85
N ALA A 390 -5.23 -22.11 -1.82
CA ALA A 390 -5.96 -20.93 -2.24
C ALA A 390 -6.73 -21.26 -3.52
N VAL A 391 -8.03 -20.98 -3.54
CA VAL A 391 -8.93 -21.19 -4.69
C VAL A 391 -9.55 -19.86 -5.07
N ASN A 392 -9.63 -19.56 -6.35
CA ASN A 392 -10.30 -18.35 -6.83
C ASN A 392 -11.82 -18.44 -6.59
N ASN A 393 -12.42 -17.41 -5.99
CA ASN A 393 -13.84 -17.36 -5.65
C ASN A 393 -14.76 -17.45 -6.87
N ASN A 394 -14.26 -17.06 -8.05
CA ASN A 394 -15.01 -17.19 -9.29
C ASN A 394 -15.03 -18.62 -9.84
N ASP A 395 -14.24 -19.54 -9.27
CA ASP A 395 -14.12 -20.93 -9.72
C ASP A 395 -14.86 -21.90 -8.81
N ASN A 396 -16.19 -21.83 -8.86
CA ASN A 396 -17.08 -22.73 -8.14
C ASN A 396 -16.87 -24.21 -8.53
N GLU A 397 -16.35 -24.49 -9.74
CA GLU A 397 -16.06 -25.85 -10.19
C GLU A 397 -14.90 -26.46 -9.41
N ARG A 398 -13.81 -25.71 -9.16
CA ARG A 398 -12.69 -26.21 -8.33
C ARG A 398 -13.09 -26.46 -6.89
N LEU A 399 -13.90 -25.56 -6.32
CA LEU A 399 -14.43 -25.75 -4.97
C LEU A 399 -15.24 -27.05 -4.87
N LEU A 400 -16.11 -27.28 -5.86
CA LEU A 400 -16.92 -28.49 -5.91
C LEU A 400 -16.04 -29.74 -6.16
N TRP A 401 -15.04 -29.65 -7.02
CA TRP A 401 -14.06 -30.71 -7.29
C TRP A 401 -13.32 -31.13 -6.01
N LEU A 402 -12.88 -30.18 -5.17
CA LEU A 402 -12.28 -30.46 -3.87
C LEU A 402 -13.28 -31.17 -2.93
N LYS A 403 -14.51 -30.66 -2.83
CA LYS A 403 -15.57 -31.18 -1.96
C LYS A 403 -16.01 -32.61 -2.31
N GLN A 404 -15.83 -33.03 -3.57
CA GLN A 404 -16.22 -34.37 -4.04
C GLN A 404 -15.15 -35.46 -3.80
N ARG A 405 -13.95 -35.11 -3.31
CA ARG A 405 -12.86 -36.09 -3.10
C ARG A 405 -13.11 -36.92 -1.84
N SER A 406 -13.39 -38.21 -2.01
CA SER A 406 -13.72 -39.16 -0.93
C SER A 406 -12.57 -39.48 0.05
N ASN A 407 -11.38 -38.92 -0.13
CA ASN A 407 -10.18 -39.20 0.68
C ASN A 407 -9.64 -37.93 1.39
N MET A 408 -10.47 -36.89 1.48
CA MET A 408 -10.09 -35.61 2.07
C MET A 408 -11.16 -35.12 3.02
N ASP A 409 -10.72 -34.56 4.14
CA ASP A 409 -11.60 -33.92 5.12
C ASP A 409 -11.31 -32.41 5.09
N ILE A 410 -12.27 -31.59 4.65
CA ILE A 410 -12.14 -30.13 4.74
C ILE A 410 -12.30 -29.74 6.22
N ILE A 411 -11.29 -29.07 6.78
CA ILE A 411 -11.29 -28.64 8.18
C ILE A 411 -11.99 -27.29 8.30
N PHE A 412 -11.57 -26.31 7.50
CA PHE A 412 -12.18 -24.97 7.48
C PHE A 412 -11.86 -24.22 6.17
N GLU A 413 -12.71 -23.23 5.89
CA GLU A 413 -12.64 -22.36 4.72
C GLU A 413 -12.71 -20.90 5.20
N PHE A 414 -11.88 -20.02 4.65
CA PHE A 414 -11.94 -18.58 4.94
C PHE A 414 -11.53 -17.74 3.72
N THR A 415 -12.10 -16.54 3.57
CA THR A 415 -11.69 -15.60 2.52
C THR A 415 -10.41 -14.87 2.92
N ASN A 416 -9.44 -14.79 2.01
CA ASN A 416 -8.19 -14.09 2.28
C ASN A 416 -8.46 -12.60 2.55
N PRO A 417 -8.03 -12.04 3.69
CA PRO A 417 -8.32 -10.65 4.05
C PRO A 417 -7.63 -9.63 3.13
N LEU A 418 -6.50 -9.99 2.52
CA LEU A 418 -5.76 -9.14 1.58
C LEU A 418 -6.23 -9.32 0.13
N ASN A 419 -6.79 -10.49 -0.18
CA ASN A 419 -7.31 -10.81 -1.51
C ASN A 419 -8.69 -11.44 -1.43
N GLN A 420 -9.73 -10.60 -1.42
CA GLN A 420 -11.12 -11.05 -1.30
C GLN A 420 -11.59 -11.90 -2.49
N SER A 421 -10.82 -12.00 -3.57
CA SER A 421 -11.09 -12.91 -4.68
C SER A 421 -10.63 -14.34 -4.44
N GLN A 422 -9.97 -14.63 -3.31
CA GLN A 422 -9.45 -15.96 -2.98
C GLN A 422 -10.06 -16.50 -1.69
N THR A 423 -10.48 -17.77 -1.72
CA THR A 423 -10.86 -18.56 -0.55
C THR A 423 -9.73 -19.53 -0.25
N HIS A 424 -9.26 -19.48 0.99
CA HIS A 424 -8.30 -20.42 1.54
C HIS A 424 -9.05 -21.59 2.16
N ILE A 425 -8.61 -22.79 1.82
CA ILE A 425 -9.24 -24.05 2.23
C ILE A 425 -8.16 -24.89 2.89
N ILE A 426 -8.39 -25.27 4.15
CA ILE A 426 -7.52 -26.18 4.87
C ILE A 426 -8.17 -27.55 4.91
N LEU A 427 -7.44 -28.55 4.43
CA LEU A 427 -7.94 -29.91 4.26
C LEU A 427 -6.94 -30.95 4.80
N ARG A 428 -7.45 -32.09 5.25
CA ARG A 428 -6.65 -33.26 5.65
C ARG A 428 -6.57 -34.25 4.50
N VAL A 429 -5.37 -34.64 4.12
CA VAL A 429 -5.12 -35.66 3.10
C VAL A 429 -4.46 -36.86 3.74
N LYS A 430 -4.93 -38.08 3.43
CA LYS A 430 -4.22 -39.30 3.81
C LYS A 430 -2.83 -39.32 3.18
N LEU A 431 -1.80 -39.63 3.95
CA LEU A 431 -0.41 -39.48 3.54
C LEU A 431 -0.06 -40.25 2.26
N ARG A 432 -0.58 -41.49 2.14
CA ARG A 432 -0.45 -42.33 0.94
C ARG A 432 -1.02 -41.72 -0.35
N HIS A 433 -1.86 -40.69 -0.24
CA HIS A 433 -2.47 -39.99 -1.37
C HIS A 433 -1.87 -38.59 -1.57
N LEU A 434 -0.96 -38.14 -0.69
CA LEU A 434 -0.42 -36.78 -0.72
C LEU A 434 0.28 -36.46 -2.05
N LEU A 435 1.23 -37.28 -2.49
CA LEU A 435 1.98 -37.02 -3.72
C LEU A 435 1.10 -37.07 -4.98
N THR A 436 0.04 -37.89 -4.96
CA THR A 436 -0.94 -37.92 -6.06
C THR A 436 -1.80 -36.66 -6.03
N PHE A 437 -2.25 -36.22 -4.86
CA PHE A 437 -3.03 -35.00 -4.72
C PHE A 437 -2.24 -33.76 -5.13
N ILE A 438 -0.97 -33.66 -4.72
CA ILE A 438 -0.09 -32.56 -5.14
C ILE A 438 0.00 -32.48 -6.66
N ARG A 439 0.21 -33.62 -7.33
CA ARG A 439 0.24 -33.69 -8.81
C ARG A 439 -1.04 -33.20 -9.45
N GLU A 440 -2.20 -33.58 -8.92
CA GLU A 440 -3.50 -33.13 -9.42
C GLU A 440 -3.66 -31.62 -9.23
N CYS A 441 -3.30 -31.09 -8.06
CA CYS A 441 -3.38 -29.67 -7.76
C CYS A 441 -2.43 -28.82 -8.62
N THR A 442 -1.21 -29.28 -8.89
CA THR A 442 -0.25 -28.53 -9.73
C THR A 442 -0.75 -28.32 -11.16
N GLN A 443 -1.66 -29.16 -11.67
CA GLN A 443 -2.28 -28.92 -12.99
C GLN A 443 -3.09 -27.62 -13.01
N PHE A 444 -3.71 -27.28 -11.88
CA PHE A 444 -4.52 -26.07 -11.68
C PHE A 444 -3.70 -24.84 -11.25
N GLU A 445 -2.41 -25.01 -10.93
CA GLU A 445 -1.53 -23.88 -10.68
C GLU A 445 -1.21 -23.11 -11.98
N THR A 446 -1.38 -23.73 -13.15
CA THR A 446 -1.07 -23.11 -14.45
C THR A 446 -2.06 -22.03 -14.89
N ASP A 447 -3.33 -22.14 -14.48
CA ASP A 447 -4.38 -21.17 -14.78
C ASP A 447 -4.77 -20.31 -13.55
N ASN A 448 -4.01 -20.42 -12.46
CA ASN A 448 -4.27 -19.77 -11.17
C ASN A 448 -5.67 -20.08 -10.58
N SER A 449 -6.31 -21.18 -10.98
CA SER A 449 -7.59 -21.59 -10.41
C SER A 449 -7.44 -22.14 -8.98
N LEU A 450 -6.30 -22.79 -8.70
CA LEU A 450 -5.96 -23.37 -7.40
C LEU A 450 -4.45 -23.34 -7.16
N THR A 451 -4.02 -22.94 -5.97
CA THR A 451 -2.60 -22.91 -5.57
C THR A 451 -2.37 -23.60 -4.23
N ILE A 452 -1.36 -24.46 -4.14
CA ILE A 452 -0.92 -25.01 -2.86
C ILE A 452 -0.10 -23.95 -2.13
N ILE A 453 -0.64 -23.45 -1.01
CA ILE A 453 -0.02 -22.42 -0.18
C ILE A 453 0.97 -23.05 0.80
N GLN A 454 0.49 -24.00 1.61
CA GLN A 454 1.28 -24.64 2.66
C GLN A 454 0.92 -26.10 2.82
N ILE A 455 1.94 -26.96 2.99
CA ILE A 455 1.77 -28.30 3.53
C ILE A 455 2.25 -28.22 4.97
N TYR A 456 1.35 -28.41 5.92
CA TYR A 456 1.68 -28.29 7.33
C TYR A 456 2.41 -29.55 7.78
N ASP A 457 3.65 -29.36 8.18
CA ASP A 457 4.42 -30.39 8.86
C ASP A 457 3.85 -30.62 10.28
N HIS A 458 4.17 -31.78 10.86
CA HIS A 458 3.60 -32.17 12.15
C HIS A 458 4.21 -31.32 13.27
N PHE A 459 3.39 -30.87 14.22
CA PHE A 459 3.86 -30.23 15.45
C PHE A 459 3.56 -31.18 16.62
N TYR A 460 4.62 -31.69 17.26
CA TYR A 460 4.55 -32.61 18.41
C TYR A 460 3.88 -31.98 19.63
#